data_AF-A0A7V5CK32-F1
#
_entry.id   AF-A0A7V5CK32-F1
#
_cell.length_a   1.000
_cell.length_b   1.000
_cell.length_c   1.000
_cell.angle_alpha   90.00
_cell.angle_beta   90.00
_cell.angle_gamma   90.00
#
_symmetry.space_group_name_H-M   'P 1'
#
loop_
_entity.id
_entity.type
_entity.pdbx_description
1 polymer ?
#
loop_
_entity_poly.entity_id
_entity_poly.type
_entity_poly.pdbx_seq_one_letter_code
_entity_poly.pdbx_strand_id
1 'polypeptide(L)'
;MAEANQYPHTPDKKLTAVCGLFCPGCALFIYTLDDPERLKGFSDRFGCSIEEVKCEGCRSEKRCIYCNNCTFDKCAADKGIEFCGDCDEYPCEQLKEFQSARPHRIELWAAQQRIKEVGYEKWYTEMVRHYSCPQCGAFNSAYDLACRKCGATPSCAYVDQHRDEITKFMESVK
;
A
#
# COMPACT_ATOMS: atom_id res chain seq x y z
N MET A 1 -20.06 -17.70 -11.09
CA MET A 1 -20.66 -16.66 -10.21
C MET A 1 -19.49 -15.91 -9.63
N ALA A 2 -19.25 -14.66 -10.04
CA ALA A 2 -18.13 -13.88 -9.50
C ALA A 2 -18.39 -13.68 -8.01
N GLU A 3 -17.52 -14.26 -7.17
CA GLU A 3 -17.60 -14.09 -5.72
C GLU A 3 -17.63 -12.59 -5.40
N ALA A 4 -18.47 -12.22 -4.42
CA ALA A 4 -18.64 -10.85 -3.99
C ALA A 4 -17.26 -10.20 -3.77
N ASN A 5 -17.04 -9.07 -4.42
CA ASN A 5 -15.76 -8.41 -4.51
C ASN A 5 -15.18 -8.15 -3.11
N GLN A 6 -14.21 -8.95 -2.67
CA GLN A 6 -13.66 -8.99 -1.31
C GLN A 6 -12.83 -7.74 -0.97
N TYR A 7 -12.58 -6.88 -1.95
CA TYR A 7 -11.74 -5.71 -1.83
C TYR A 7 -12.46 -4.54 -1.14
N PRO A 8 -11.78 -3.81 -0.23
CA PRO A 8 -12.38 -2.67 0.46
C PRO A 8 -12.48 -1.44 -0.46
N HIS A 9 -13.61 -1.32 -1.16
CA HIS A 9 -13.89 -0.19 -2.07
C HIS A 9 -14.44 1.07 -1.37
N THR A 10 -14.93 0.92 -0.13
CA THR A 10 -15.41 2.04 0.69
C THR A 10 -14.23 2.63 1.47
N PRO A 11 -14.16 3.96 1.62
CA PRO A 11 -13.14 4.60 2.46
C PRO A 11 -13.06 4.02 3.87
N ASP A 12 -11.86 3.57 4.24
CA ASP A 12 -11.52 3.13 5.58
C ASP A 12 -10.18 3.73 6.01
N LYS A 13 -10.22 4.50 7.10
CA LYS A 13 -9.04 5.14 7.66
C LYS A 13 -8.02 4.13 8.18
N LYS A 14 -8.44 2.92 8.59
CA LYS A 14 -7.54 1.82 8.99
C LYS A 14 -6.57 1.41 7.89
N LEU A 15 -6.97 1.63 6.64
CA LEU A 15 -6.25 1.26 5.43
C LEU A 15 -5.52 2.44 4.77
N THR A 16 -5.50 3.59 5.45
CA THR A 16 -4.95 4.86 4.97
C THR A 16 -3.80 5.28 5.88
N ALA A 17 -2.54 5.05 5.47
CA ALA A 17 -1.40 5.28 6.34
C ALA A 17 -1.18 6.77 6.63
N VAL A 18 -0.67 7.08 7.82
CA VAL A 18 -0.28 8.46 8.19
C VAL A 18 0.70 9.05 7.16
N CYS A 19 1.56 8.21 6.57
CA CYS A 19 2.53 8.61 5.55
C CYS A 19 1.96 8.69 4.13
N GLY A 20 0.69 8.33 3.89
CA GLY A 20 0.04 8.42 2.59
C GLY A 20 0.12 7.14 1.74
N LEU A 21 0.56 6.02 2.34
CA LEU A 21 0.44 4.70 1.71
C LEU A 21 -1.00 4.20 1.74
N PHE A 22 -1.40 3.54 0.65
CA PHE A 22 -2.70 2.89 0.50
C PHE A 22 -2.57 1.38 0.74
N CYS A 23 -3.09 0.87 1.86
CA CYS A 23 -2.95 -0.56 2.22
C CYS A 23 -3.47 -1.53 1.15
N PRO A 24 -4.59 -1.26 0.43
CA PRO A 24 -5.05 -2.14 -0.64
C PRO A 24 -4.11 -2.21 -1.86
N GLY A 25 -3.07 -1.37 -1.94
CA GLY A 25 -1.96 -1.50 -2.90
C GLY A 25 -0.75 -2.31 -2.38
N CYS A 26 -0.81 -2.85 -1.15
CA CYS A 26 0.27 -3.63 -0.54
C CYS A 26 0.08 -5.14 -0.80
N ALA A 27 1.11 -5.82 -1.30
CA ALA A 27 1.06 -7.26 -1.58
C ALA A 27 0.63 -8.10 -0.36
N LEU A 28 1.19 -7.85 0.83
CA LEU A 28 0.85 -8.63 2.04
C LEU A 28 -0.59 -8.41 2.51
N PHE A 29 -1.10 -7.18 2.39
CA PHE A 29 -2.50 -6.91 2.69
C PHE A 29 -3.41 -7.66 1.72
N ILE A 30 -3.12 -7.58 0.43
CA ILE A 30 -3.95 -8.26 -0.57
C ILE A 30 -3.87 -9.78 -0.41
N TYR A 31 -2.69 -10.36 -0.18
CA TYR A 31 -2.54 -11.81 0.07
C TYR A 31 -3.27 -12.27 1.34
N THR A 32 -3.29 -11.43 2.37
CA THR A 32 -4.08 -11.69 3.59
C THR A 32 -5.57 -11.79 3.28
N LEU A 33 -6.07 -10.96 2.37
CA LEU A 33 -7.46 -10.99 1.94
C LEU A 33 -7.74 -12.23 1.08
N ASP A 34 -7.04 -12.39 -0.04
CA ASP A 34 -7.58 -13.20 -1.14
C ASP A 34 -6.59 -14.18 -1.79
N ASP A 35 -5.39 -14.36 -1.22
CA ASP A 35 -4.36 -15.26 -1.75
C ASP A 35 -3.50 -15.88 -0.63
N PRO A 36 -4.07 -16.81 0.18
CA PRO A 36 -3.36 -17.45 1.29
C PRO A 36 -2.17 -18.30 0.82
N GLU A 37 -2.19 -18.81 -0.41
CA GLU A 37 -1.07 -19.56 -0.99
C GLU A 37 0.15 -18.65 -1.23
N ARG A 38 -0.05 -17.47 -1.85
CA ARG A 38 1.04 -16.48 -1.97
C ARG A 38 1.49 -15.94 -0.62
N LEU A 39 0.58 -15.78 0.34
CA LEU A 39 0.96 -15.38 1.70
C LEU A 39 1.88 -16.43 2.34
N LYS A 40 1.56 -17.71 2.19
CA LYS A 40 2.42 -18.82 2.65
C LYS A 40 3.74 -18.85 1.90
N GLY A 41 3.74 -18.69 0.58
CA GLY A 41 4.98 -18.62 -0.20
C GLY A 41 5.90 -17.46 0.23
N PHE A 42 5.32 -16.32 0.61
CA PHE A 42 6.06 -15.22 1.22
C PHE A 42 6.62 -15.63 2.60
N SER A 43 5.78 -16.19 3.47
CA SER A 43 6.16 -16.70 4.79
C SER A 43 7.37 -17.64 4.71
N ASP A 44 7.31 -18.65 3.84
CA ASP A 44 8.37 -19.64 3.62
C ASP A 44 9.66 -18.98 3.09
N ARG A 45 9.54 -18.07 2.11
CA ARG A 45 10.69 -17.39 1.50
C ARG A 45 11.46 -16.50 2.48
N PHE A 46 10.76 -15.84 3.40
CA PHE A 46 11.36 -14.88 4.32
C PHE A 46 11.60 -15.43 5.73
N GLY A 47 11.32 -16.71 5.96
CA GLY A 47 11.58 -17.37 7.24
C GLY A 47 10.77 -16.81 8.41
N CYS A 48 9.59 -16.25 8.12
CA CYS A 48 8.65 -15.73 9.10
C CYS A 48 7.38 -16.57 9.11
N SER A 49 6.60 -16.52 10.18
CA SER A 49 5.31 -17.21 10.28
C SER A 49 4.21 -16.51 9.48
N ILE A 50 3.17 -17.27 9.11
CA ILE A 50 1.97 -16.72 8.45
C ILE A 50 1.34 -15.62 9.30
N GLU A 51 1.34 -15.78 10.63
CA GLU A 51 0.80 -14.78 11.54
C GLU A 51 1.60 -13.48 11.55
N GLU A 52 2.92 -13.52 11.33
CA GLU A 52 3.74 -12.31 11.22
C GLU A 52 3.50 -11.55 9.92
N VAL A 53 3.05 -12.21 8.86
CA VAL A 53 2.83 -11.56 7.54
C VAL A 53 1.39 -11.17 7.28
N LYS A 54 0.42 -11.71 8.03
CA LYS A 54 -0.98 -11.25 7.99
C LYS A 54 -1.08 -9.77 8.31
N CYS A 55 -1.87 -9.04 7.54
CA CYS A 55 -2.07 -7.60 7.70
C CYS A 55 -3.53 -7.22 7.46
N GLU A 56 -4.13 -6.49 8.39
CA GLU A 56 -5.50 -5.98 8.30
C GLU A 56 -5.57 -4.46 8.10
N GLY A 57 -4.42 -3.79 8.02
CA GLY A 57 -4.36 -2.35 7.81
C GLY A 57 -3.23 -1.68 8.58
N CYS A 58 -2.73 -0.57 8.08
CA CYS A 58 -1.65 0.18 8.72
C CYS A 58 -2.04 0.83 10.06
N ARG A 59 -3.34 1.12 10.27
CA ARG A 59 -3.86 1.62 11.55
C ARG A 59 -4.74 0.59 12.29
N SER A 60 -4.72 -0.68 11.88
CA SER A 60 -5.37 -1.75 12.63
C SER A 60 -4.46 -2.27 13.76
N GLU A 61 -5.00 -3.13 14.62
CA GLU A 61 -4.22 -3.85 15.62
C GLU A 61 -3.32 -4.92 14.96
N LYS A 62 -3.85 -5.63 13.95
CA LYS A 62 -3.11 -6.65 13.21
C LYS A 62 -2.35 -6.07 12.01
N ARG A 63 -1.06 -5.81 12.21
CA ARG A 63 -0.12 -5.32 11.20
C ARG A 63 0.91 -6.39 10.88
N CYS A 64 1.33 -6.48 9.62
CA CYS A 64 2.45 -7.38 9.26
C CYS A 64 3.78 -6.90 9.85
N ILE A 65 4.78 -7.77 9.82
CA ILE A 65 6.12 -7.58 10.36
C ILE A 65 6.84 -6.31 9.88
N TYR A 66 6.51 -5.80 8.68
CA TYR A 66 7.10 -4.57 8.17
C TYR A 66 6.42 -3.28 8.67
N CYS A 67 5.20 -3.40 9.19
CA CYS A 67 4.37 -2.27 9.62
C CYS A 67 4.11 -2.24 11.13
N ASN A 68 4.32 -3.35 11.85
CA ASN A 68 4.03 -3.47 13.28
C ASN A 68 4.81 -2.47 14.16
N ASN A 69 6.00 -2.06 13.73
CA ASN A 69 6.87 -1.11 14.42
C ASN A 69 7.04 0.22 13.67
N CYS A 70 6.06 0.62 12.86
CA CYS A 70 6.09 1.88 12.13
C CYS A 70 6.30 3.08 13.07
N THR A 71 7.39 3.82 12.88
CA THR A 71 7.72 5.01 13.69
C THR A 71 6.89 6.23 13.32
N PHE A 72 6.44 6.34 12.07
CA PHE A 72 5.61 7.46 11.60
C PHE A 72 4.22 7.46 12.26
N ASP A 73 3.64 6.28 12.51
CA ASP A 73 2.35 6.13 13.21
C ASP A 73 2.45 6.68 14.64
N LYS A 74 3.52 6.30 15.37
CA LYS A 74 3.81 6.80 16.71
C LYS A 74 4.07 8.32 16.70
N CYS A 75 4.90 8.79 15.78
CA CYS A 75 5.21 10.21 15.65
C CYS A 75 3.96 11.07 15.37
N ALA A 76 3.06 10.60 14.49
CA ALA A 76 1.81 11.28 14.21
C ALA A 76 0.89 11.33 15.44
N ALA A 77 0.77 10.22 16.16
CA ALA A 77 0.00 10.15 17.41
C ALA A 77 0.57 11.09 18.49
N ASP A 78 1.89 11.08 18.71
CA ASP A 78 2.57 11.93 19.71
C ASP A 78 2.39 13.42 19.40
N LYS A 79 2.35 13.79 18.12
CA LYS A 79 2.13 15.17 17.65
C LYS A 79 0.66 15.54 17.52
N GLY A 80 -0.27 14.60 17.70
CA GLY A 80 -1.71 14.84 17.52
C GLY A 80 -2.11 15.20 16.09
N ILE A 81 -1.38 14.70 15.09
CA ILE A 81 -1.66 14.93 13.66
C ILE A 81 -2.18 13.66 12.99
N GLU A 82 -3.04 13.83 11.98
CA GLU A 82 -3.68 12.70 11.30
C GLU A 82 -2.84 12.15 10.16
N PHE A 83 -2.13 13.03 9.46
CA PHE A 83 -1.25 12.70 8.35
C PHE A 83 0.08 13.43 8.46
N CYS A 84 1.14 12.83 7.92
CA CYS A 84 2.47 13.44 7.95
C CYS A 84 2.50 14.83 7.28
N GLY A 85 1.66 15.07 6.28
CA GLY A 85 1.52 16.36 5.58
C GLY A 85 0.89 17.48 6.41
N ASP A 86 0.36 17.16 7.59
CA ASP A 86 -0.11 18.13 8.58
C ASP A 86 1.00 18.54 9.56
N CYS A 87 2.19 17.94 9.47
CA CYS A 87 3.32 18.28 10.33
C CYS A 87 4.03 19.56 9.87
N ASP A 88 4.38 20.44 10.81
CA ASP A 88 5.15 21.66 10.53
C ASP A 88 6.55 21.37 9.98
N GLU A 89 7.10 20.19 10.28
CA GLU A 89 8.41 19.74 9.80
C GLU A 89 8.33 18.96 8.49
N TYR A 90 7.16 18.92 7.84
CA TYR A 90 6.96 18.15 6.62
C TYR A 90 7.58 18.82 5.37
N PRO A 91 8.26 18.07 4.49
CA PRO A 91 8.69 16.67 4.67
C PRO A 91 9.96 16.57 5.52
N CYS A 92 9.91 15.79 6.60
CA CYS A 92 11.08 15.56 7.45
C CYS A 92 12.06 14.57 6.79
N GLU A 93 13.33 14.59 7.22
CA GLU A 93 14.38 13.79 6.58
C GLU A 93 14.11 12.28 6.62
N GLN A 94 13.65 11.77 7.77
CA GLN A 94 13.28 10.36 7.93
C GLN A 94 12.19 9.93 6.92
N LEU A 95 11.24 10.81 6.61
CA LEU A 95 10.19 10.50 5.64
C LEU A 95 10.74 10.49 4.20
N LYS A 96 11.71 11.35 3.87
CA LYS A 96 12.38 11.34 2.56
C LYS A 96 13.22 10.09 2.36
N GLU A 97 13.99 9.68 3.37
CA GLU A 97 14.74 8.42 3.35
C GLU A 97 13.79 7.23 3.20
N PHE A 98 12.69 7.22 3.95
CA PHE A 98 11.67 6.19 3.84
C PHE A 98 11.05 6.14 2.43
N GLN A 99 10.70 7.29 1.86
CA GLN A 99 10.09 7.43 0.54
C GLN A 99 11.00 6.90 -0.58
N SER A 100 12.28 7.28 -0.55
CA SER A 100 13.24 6.92 -1.59
C SER A 100 13.65 5.44 -1.58
N ALA A 101 13.44 4.74 -0.46
CA ALA A 101 13.95 3.39 -0.28
C ALA A 101 13.23 2.30 -1.10
N ARG A 102 11.98 2.51 -1.54
CA ARG A 102 11.16 1.48 -2.21
C ARG A 102 10.17 2.06 -3.22
N PRO A 103 9.96 1.41 -4.39
CA PRO A 103 9.01 1.87 -5.41
C PRO A 103 7.61 2.14 -4.87
N HIS A 104 6.99 1.26 -4.07
CA HIS A 104 5.62 1.43 -3.52
C HIS A 104 5.41 2.70 -2.68
N ARG A 105 6.45 3.50 -2.45
CA ARG A 105 6.44 4.74 -1.69
C ARG A 105 6.62 5.97 -2.60
N ILE A 106 6.79 5.83 -3.91
CA ILE A 106 7.06 6.95 -4.82
C ILE A 106 6.06 8.10 -4.63
N GLU A 107 4.77 7.78 -4.46
CA GLU A 107 3.70 8.77 -4.44
C GLU A 107 3.41 9.41 -3.07
N LEU A 108 4.21 9.20 -2.02
CA LEU A 108 3.89 9.76 -0.70
C LEU A 108 3.63 11.27 -0.74
N TRP A 109 4.43 12.03 -1.50
CA TRP A 109 4.27 13.48 -1.62
C TRP A 109 2.93 13.87 -2.25
N ALA A 110 2.59 13.23 -3.36
CA ALA A 110 1.33 13.45 -4.06
C ALA A 110 0.13 13.02 -3.20
N ALA A 111 0.26 11.90 -2.48
CA ALA A 111 -0.76 11.40 -1.57
C ALA A 111 -1.02 12.39 -0.42
N GLN A 112 0.02 12.87 0.25
CA GLN A 112 -0.11 13.86 1.34
C GLN A 112 -0.74 15.16 0.87
N GLN A 113 -0.27 15.70 -0.26
CA GLN A 113 -0.85 16.89 -0.84
C GLN A 113 -2.33 16.66 -1.18
N ARG A 114 -2.66 15.54 -1.81
CA ARG A 114 -4.03 15.23 -2.21
C ARG A 114 -4.96 15.05 -1.00
N ILE A 115 -4.51 14.34 0.04
CA ILE A 115 -5.27 14.17 1.28
C ILE A 115 -5.57 15.53 1.91
N LYS A 116 -4.60 16.46 1.93
CA LYS A 116 -4.79 17.82 2.45
C LYS A 116 -5.80 18.62 1.63
N GLU A 117 -5.79 18.46 0.31
CA GLU A 117 -6.69 19.19 -0.60
C GLU A 117 -8.14 18.67 -0.57
N VAL A 118 -8.34 17.35 -0.47
CA VAL A 118 -9.66 16.74 -0.71
C VAL A 118 -10.18 15.84 0.41
N GLY A 119 -9.42 15.66 1.48
CA GLY A 119 -9.71 14.71 2.55
C GLY A 119 -9.36 13.26 2.17
N TYR A 120 -9.16 12.42 3.20
CA TYR A 120 -8.73 11.05 2.98
C TYR A 120 -9.80 10.18 2.32
N GLU A 121 -11.10 10.46 2.52
CA GLU A 121 -12.18 9.66 1.94
C GLU A 121 -12.19 9.74 0.41
N LYS A 122 -12.02 10.96 -0.12
CA LYS A 122 -11.96 11.17 -1.56
C LYS A 122 -10.66 10.65 -2.15
N TRP A 123 -9.53 10.90 -1.47
CA TRP A 123 -8.24 10.31 -1.86
C TRP A 123 -8.30 8.77 -1.87
N TYR A 124 -8.92 8.14 -0.87
CA TYR A 124 -9.09 6.69 -0.82
C TYR A 124 -9.85 6.17 -2.03
N THR A 125 -10.96 6.81 -2.38
CA THR A 125 -11.77 6.45 -3.56
C THR A 125 -10.96 6.58 -4.86
N GLU A 126 -10.08 7.58 -4.95
CA GLU A 126 -9.16 7.75 -6.07
C GLU A 126 -8.10 6.62 -6.09
N MET A 127 -7.55 6.25 -4.94
CA MET A 127 -6.58 5.16 -4.81
C MET A 127 -7.17 3.78 -5.12
N VAL A 128 -8.43 3.54 -4.77
CA VAL A 128 -9.18 2.35 -5.19
C VAL A 128 -9.10 2.20 -6.72
N ARG A 129 -9.41 3.27 -7.47
CA ARG A 129 -9.32 3.24 -8.94
C ARG A 129 -7.88 3.10 -9.43
N HIS A 130 -6.95 3.75 -8.75
CA HIS A 130 -5.53 3.79 -9.11
C HIS A 130 -4.85 2.41 -9.02
N TYR A 131 -5.24 1.59 -8.03
CA TYR A 131 -4.71 0.24 -7.81
C TYR A 131 -5.61 -0.90 -8.35
N SER A 132 -6.80 -0.57 -8.87
CA SER A 132 -7.68 -1.54 -9.54
C SER A 132 -7.24 -1.83 -10.97
N CYS A 133 -7.43 -3.08 -11.39
CA CYS A 133 -7.27 -3.48 -12.77
C CYS A 133 -8.32 -2.84 -13.67
N PRO A 134 -7.94 -2.21 -14.80
CA PRO A 134 -8.91 -1.59 -15.70
C PRO A 134 -9.82 -2.60 -16.41
N GLN A 135 -9.43 -3.89 -16.47
CA GLN A 135 -10.18 -4.94 -17.17
C GLN A 135 -11.15 -5.70 -16.24
N CYS A 136 -10.74 -6.02 -15.02
CA CYS A 136 -11.53 -6.87 -14.11
C CYS A 136 -11.82 -6.22 -12.73
N GLY A 137 -11.31 -5.03 -12.47
CA GLY A 137 -11.51 -4.32 -11.20
C GLY A 137 -10.67 -4.81 -10.02
N ALA A 138 -9.99 -5.96 -10.13
CA ALA A 138 -9.24 -6.54 -9.03
C ALA A 138 -8.08 -5.65 -8.57
N PHE A 139 -7.83 -5.60 -7.26
CA PHE A 139 -6.67 -4.90 -6.72
C PHE A 139 -5.36 -5.63 -7.05
N ASN A 140 -4.37 -4.83 -7.41
CA ASN A 140 -3.01 -5.27 -7.66
C ASN A 140 -2.07 -4.47 -6.79
N SER A 141 -1.00 -5.11 -6.33
CA SER A 141 0.01 -4.41 -5.56
C SER A 141 0.85 -3.50 -6.46
N ALA A 142 1.59 -2.59 -5.83
CA ALA A 142 2.61 -1.78 -6.49
C ALA A 142 3.69 -2.58 -7.25
N TYR A 143 3.75 -3.91 -7.10
CA TYR A 143 4.77 -4.78 -7.71
C TYR A 143 4.20 -5.80 -8.69
N ASP A 144 2.88 -5.87 -8.87
CA ASP A 144 2.28 -6.79 -9.83
C ASP A 144 2.33 -6.17 -11.22
N LEU A 145 3.31 -6.52 -12.06
CA LEU A 145 3.40 -5.96 -13.43
C LEU A 145 2.20 -6.32 -14.32
N ALA A 146 1.59 -7.49 -14.06
CA ALA A 146 0.38 -7.98 -14.70
C ALA A 146 -0.68 -8.29 -13.64
N CYS A 147 -1.95 -8.13 -13.99
CA CYS A 147 -3.05 -8.32 -13.05
C CYS A 147 -3.10 -9.76 -12.53
N ARG A 148 -3.15 -9.91 -11.20
CA ARG A 148 -3.12 -11.22 -10.52
C ARG A 148 -4.32 -12.12 -10.84
N LYS A 149 -5.44 -11.54 -11.31
CA LYS A 149 -6.69 -12.27 -11.61
C LYS A 149 -6.92 -12.52 -13.10
N CYS A 150 -6.62 -11.55 -13.97
CA CYS A 150 -6.94 -11.65 -15.42
C CYS A 150 -5.73 -11.55 -16.35
N GLY A 151 -4.52 -11.28 -15.83
CA GLY A 151 -3.30 -11.18 -16.63
C GLY A 151 -3.11 -9.88 -17.42
N ALA A 152 -4.03 -8.90 -17.34
CA ALA A 152 -3.88 -7.61 -18.02
C ALA A 152 -2.59 -6.87 -17.63
N THR A 153 -1.96 -6.19 -18.57
CA THR A 153 -0.72 -5.43 -18.37
C THR A 153 -0.87 -4.03 -19.01
N PRO A 154 -0.62 -2.93 -18.28
CA PRO A 154 -0.27 -2.86 -16.85
C PRO A 154 -1.39 -3.37 -15.94
N SER A 155 -1.04 -3.82 -14.74
CA SER A 155 -2.03 -4.38 -13.80
C SER A 155 -2.97 -3.32 -13.24
N CYS A 156 -2.50 -2.09 -13.05
CA CYS A 156 -3.22 -0.92 -12.56
C CYS A 156 -2.48 0.37 -12.97
N ALA A 157 -3.08 1.54 -12.70
CA ALA A 157 -2.49 2.83 -13.10
C ALA A 157 -1.17 3.14 -12.38
N TYR A 158 -1.02 2.73 -11.11
CA TYR A 158 0.24 2.88 -10.39
C TYR A 158 1.41 2.19 -11.11
N VAL A 159 1.20 0.94 -11.49
CA VAL A 159 2.20 0.12 -12.16
C VAL A 159 2.52 0.65 -13.56
N ASP A 160 1.54 1.26 -14.23
CA ASP A 160 1.76 1.93 -15.52
C ASP A 160 2.69 3.15 -15.37
N GLN A 161 2.44 3.97 -14.35
CA GLN A 161 3.16 5.23 -14.13
C GLN A 161 4.60 5.04 -13.62
N HIS A 162 4.86 3.98 -12.84
CA HIS A 162 6.14 3.75 -12.17
C HIS A 162 6.85 2.46 -12.64
N ARG A 163 6.51 1.97 -13.84
CA ARG A 163 6.98 0.67 -14.37
C ARG A 163 8.49 0.53 -14.34
N ASP A 164 9.21 1.59 -14.73
CA ASP A 164 10.66 1.55 -14.88
C ASP A 164 11.34 1.46 -13.51
N GLU A 165 10.90 2.25 -12.53
CA GLU A 165 11.38 2.21 -11.15
C GLU A 165 11.09 0.86 -10.48
N ILE A 166 9.88 0.32 -10.68
CA ILE A 166 9.48 -0.99 -10.17
C ILE A 166 10.37 -2.08 -10.76
N THR A 167 10.53 -2.10 -12.08
CA THR A 167 11.31 -3.12 -12.79
C THR A 167 12.77 -3.08 -12.37
N LYS A 168 13.38 -1.90 -12.38
CA LYS A 168 14.77 -1.68 -11.94
C LYS A 168 14.99 -2.14 -10.50
N PHE A 169 14.07 -1.82 -9.59
CA PHE A 169 14.16 -2.29 -8.20
C PHE A 169 14.07 -3.81 -8.11
N MET A 170 13.11 -4.42 -8.81
CA MET A 170 12.92 -5.88 -8.80
C MET A 170 14.13 -6.63 -9.36
N GLU A 171 14.85 -6.07 -10.33
CA GLU A 171 16.10 -6.63 -10.83
C GLU A 171 17.26 -6.52 -9.82
N SER A 172 17.29 -5.45 -9.03
CA SER A 172 18.36 -5.24 -8.02
C SER A 172 18.24 -6.12 -6.77
N VAL A 173 17.08 -6.75 -6.55
CA VAL A 173 16.79 -7.59 -5.37
C VAL A 173 16.61 -9.07 -5.72
N LYS A 174 16.87 -9.46 -6.98
CA LYS A 174 16.98 -10.85 -7.41
C LYS A 174 18.29 -11.45 -6.94
#